data_AF-A0A968THU0-F1
#
_entry.id   AF-A0A968THU0-F1
#
_cell.length_a   1.000
_cell.length_b   1.000
_cell.length_c   1.000
_cell.angle_alpha   90.00
_cell.angle_beta   90.00
_cell.angle_gamma   90.00
#
_symmetry.space_group_name_H-M   'P 1'
#
loop_
_entity.id
_entity.type
_entity.pdbx_description
1 polymer ?
#
loop_
_entity_poly.entity_id
_entity_poly.type
_entity_poly.pdbx_seq_one_letter_code
_entity_poly.pdbx_strand_id
1 'polypeptide(L)'
;MAIYVRFNHGRIAKTKEISCDENGVITVDLDKNHNVIGIEAIGIGQVTLARLMQKARVDAPKVDLSRTRFGAFQEAAVASSGI
;
A
#
# COMPACT_ATOMS: atom_id res chain seq x y z
N MET A 1 -1.88 8.93 -6.72
CA MET A 1 -2.61 8.64 -5.47
C MET A 1 -2.09 7.34 -4.86
N ALA A 2 -1.90 7.29 -3.53
CA ALA A 2 -1.49 6.07 -2.84
C ALA A 2 -2.38 5.80 -1.63
N ILE A 3 -2.61 4.55 -1.29
CA ILE A 3 -3.44 4.14 -0.15
C ILE A 3 -2.60 3.18 0.66
N TYR A 4 -2.22 3.61 1.86
CA TYR A 4 -1.40 2.81 2.76
C TYR A 4 -2.21 2.37 3.97
N VAL A 5 -2.26 1.06 4.17
CA VAL A 5 -2.93 0.44 5.31
C VAL A 5 -1.88 -0.23 6.17
N ARG A 6 -1.62 0.37 7.33
CA ARG A 6 -0.68 -0.18 8.31
C ARG A 6 -1.44 -1.03 9.33
N PHE A 7 -0.99 -2.27 9.51
CA PHE A 7 -1.61 -3.24 10.40
C PHE A 7 -0.96 -3.29 11.78
N ASN A 8 0.34 -3.02 11.89
CA ASN A 8 1.03 -2.95 13.18
C ASN A 8 2.30 -2.07 13.13
N HIS A 9 2.93 -1.82 14.29
CA HIS A 9 4.11 -0.94 14.43
C HIS A 9 5.47 -1.66 14.29
N GLY A 10 5.47 -2.91 13.85
CA GLY A 10 6.70 -3.68 13.63
C GLY A 10 7.61 -3.05 12.58
N ARG A 11 8.90 -3.42 12.65
CA ARG A 11 9.91 -2.95 11.70
C ARG A 11 9.74 -3.67 10.36
N ILE A 12 9.68 -2.90 9.29
CA ILE A 12 9.69 -3.41 7.92
C ILE A 12 11.10 -3.95 7.64
N ALA A 13 11.17 -5.22 7.24
CA ALA A 13 12.40 -5.88 6.82
C ALA A 13 12.44 -6.08 5.30
N LYS A 14 11.28 -6.25 4.66
CA LYS A 14 11.17 -6.46 3.22
C LYS A 14 9.85 -5.91 2.69
N THR A 15 9.88 -5.32 1.51
CA THR A 15 8.67 -4.96 0.75
C THR A 15 8.59 -5.85 -0.48
N LYS A 16 7.43 -6.41 -0.76
CA LYS A 16 7.15 -7.21 -1.97
C LYS A 16 6.21 -6.45 -2.88
N GLU A 17 6.58 -6.32 -4.14
CA GLU A 17 5.68 -5.80 -5.16
C GLU A 17 4.77 -6.92 -5.68
N ILE A 18 3.50 -6.60 -5.84
CA ILE A 18 2.51 -7.40 -6.52
C ILE A 18 1.95 -6.53 -7.64
N SER A 19 2.43 -6.79 -8.86
CA SER A 19 1.94 -6.14 -10.06
C SER A 19 0.44 -6.40 -10.20
N CYS A 20 -0.33 -5.35 -10.48
CA CYS A 20 -1.73 -5.47 -10.84
C CYS A 20 -1.91 -5.22 -12.32
N ASP A 21 -2.82 -5.97 -12.94
CA ASP A 21 -3.08 -5.97 -14.39
C ASP A 21 -3.55 -4.59 -14.94
N GLU A 22 -3.95 -3.68 -14.05
CA GLU A 22 -4.53 -2.37 -14.40
C GLU A 22 -3.74 -1.24 -13.69
N ASN A 23 -2.83 -0.59 -14.43
CA ASN A 23 -2.21 0.74 -14.20
C ASN A 23 -1.71 1.11 -12.78
N GLY A 24 -1.51 0.13 -11.90
CA GLY A 24 -1.18 0.38 -10.50
C GLY A 24 -0.38 -0.76 -9.88
N VAL A 25 0.20 -0.47 -8.73
CA VAL A 25 1.09 -1.38 -8.00
C VAL A 25 0.54 -1.59 -6.61
N ILE A 26 0.53 -2.84 -6.14
CA ILE A 26 0.32 -3.14 -4.72
C ILE A 26 1.65 -3.56 -4.13
N THR A 27 2.02 -2.99 -2.98
CA THR A 27 3.19 -3.43 -2.23
C THR A 27 2.75 -4.02 -0.89
N VAL A 28 3.49 -5.02 -0.42
CA VAL A 28 3.24 -5.68 0.87
C VAL A 28 4.50 -5.57 1.72
N ASP A 29 4.41 -4.86 2.84
CA ASP A 29 5.48 -4.70 3.81
C ASP A 29 5.49 -5.89 4.77
N LEU A 30 6.64 -6.51 4.94
CA LEU A 30 6.85 -7.68 5.77
C LEU A 30 7.92 -7.42 6.84
N ASP A 31 7.75 -8.03 8.01
CA ASP A 31 8.79 -8.10 9.03
C ASP A 31 9.82 -9.22 8.72
N LYS A 32 10.82 -9.35 9.61
CA LYS A 32 11.87 -10.38 9.47
C LYS A 32 11.36 -11.83 9.55
N ASN A 33 10.15 -12.02 10.08
CA ASN A 33 9.49 -13.31 10.24
C ASN A 33 8.44 -13.55 9.14
N HIS A 34 8.37 -12.69 8.12
CA HIS A 34 7.36 -12.71 7.05
C HIS A 34 5.93 -12.39 7.48
N ASN A 35 5.73 -11.77 8.65
CA ASN A 35 4.42 -11.24 9.02
C ASN A 35 4.15 -9.93 8.28
N VAL A 36 2.89 -9.70 7.91
CA VAL A 36 2.49 -8.47 7.22
C VAL A 36 2.43 -7.29 8.19
N ILE A 37 3.16 -6.24 7.87
CA ILE A 37 3.19 -4.96 8.57
C ILE A 37 2.17 -4.00 7.97
N GLY A 38 2.04 -4.00 6.65
CA GLY A 38 1.12 -3.13 5.92
C GLY A 38 1.03 -3.47 4.45
N ILE A 39 0.08 -2.83 3.77
CA ILE A 39 -0.11 -2.94 2.32
C ILE A 39 -0.25 -1.52 1.77
N GLU A 40 0.38 -1.26 0.63
CA GLU A 40 0.22 -0.02 -0.12
C GLU A 40 -0.40 -0.30 -1.49
N ALA A 41 -1.33 0.53 -1.94
CA ALA A 41 -1.80 0.58 -3.31
C ALA A 41 -1.42 1.91 -3.94
N ILE A 42 -0.73 1.89 -5.08
CA ILE A 42 -0.23 3.07 -5.80
C ILE A 42 -0.86 3.10 -7.19
N GLY A 43 -1.37 4.25 -7.62
CA GLY A 43 -1.95 4.44 -8.95
C GLY A 43 -3.37 3.88 -9.12
N ILE A 44 -3.98 3.36 -8.05
CA ILE A 44 -5.33 2.79 -8.08
C ILE A 44 -6.36 3.88 -7.73
N GLY A 45 -7.30 4.15 -8.65
CA GLY A 45 -8.31 5.22 -8.54
C GLY A 45 -9.42 4.97 -7.51
N GLN A 46 -9.80 3.71 -7.28
CA GLN A 46 -10.70 3.29 -6.21
C GLN A 46 -10.32 1.90 -5.74
N VAL A 47 -10.37 1.68 -4.43
CA VAL A 47 -10.09 0.37 -3.85
C VAL A 47 -10.89 0.17 -2.57
N THR A 48 -11.35 -1.06 -2.36
CA THR A 48 -11.86 -1.50 -1.06
C THR A 48 -10.74 -2.24 -0.35
N LEU A 49 -10.66 -2.10 0.98
CA LEU A 49 -9.67 -2.82 1.77
C LEU A 49 -9.70 -4.34 1.52
N ALA A 50 -10.90 -4.91 1.39
CA ALA A 50 -11.08 -6.34 1.09
C ALA A 50 -10.41 -6.73 -0.24
N ARG A 51 -10.58 -5.92 -1.29
CA ARG A 51 -9.94 -6.16 -2.62
C ARG A 51 -8.42 -5.99 -2.55
N LEU A 52 -7.95 -5.05 -1.75
CA LEU A 52 -6.53 -4.81 -1.47
C LEU A 52 -5.89 -6.04 -0.79
N MET A 53 -6.51 -6.54 0.27
CA MET A 53 -6.06 -7.74 1.00
C MET A 53 -6.09 -8.99 0.11
N GLN A 54 -7.14 -9.18 -0.68
CA GLN A 54 -7.26 -10.29 -1.62
C GLN A 54 -6.14 -10.27 -2.65
N LYS A 55 -5.89 -9.12 -3.30
CA LYS A 55 -4.78 -8.97 -4.27
C LYS A 55 -3.43 -9.15 -3.61
N ALA A 56 -3.27 -8.65 -2.38
CA ALA A 56 -2.07 -8.83 -1.58
C ALA A 56 -1.84 -10.28 -1.13
N ARG A 57 -2.84 -11.16 -1.27
CA ARG A 57 -2.88 -12.52 -0.70
C ARG A 57 -2.58 -12.53 0.80
N VAL A 58 -3.12 -11.54 1.50
CA VAL A 58 -2.95 -11.37 2.94
C VAL A 58 -4.23 -11.73 3.64
N ASP A 59 -4.14 -12.67 4.59
CA ASP A 59 -5.19 -12.92 5.57
C ASP A 59 -4.80 -12.23 6.88
N ALA A 60 -5.67 -11.36 7.40
CA ALA A 60 -5.36 -10.49 8.53
C ALA A 60 -6.52 -10.40 9.55
N PRO A 61 -6.94 -11.53 10.14
CA PRO A 61 -8.15 -11.63 10.96
C PRO A 61 -8.10 -10.88 12.29
N LYS A 62 -6.93 -10.37 12.71
CA LYS A 62 -6.71 -9.64 13.96
C LYS A 62 -6.22 -8.20 13.75
N VAL A 63 -6.39 -7.66 12.56
CA VAL A 63 -5.88 -6.32 12.24
C VAL A 63 -6.79 -5.23 12.80
N ASP A 64 -6.16 -4.28 13.49
CA ASP A 64 -6.80 -3.02 13.88
C ASP A 64 -6.80 -2.04 12.70
N LEU A 65 -7.99 -1.80 12.14
CA LEU A 65 -8.20 -0.91 11.00
C LEU A 65 -8.48 0.54 11.41
N SER A 66 -8.58 0.85 12.70
CA SER A 66 -8.85 2.20 13.21
C SER A 66 -7.77 3.22 12.77
N ARG A 67 -6.62 2.73 12.30
CA ARG A 67 -5.47 3.53 11.90
C ARG A 67 -5.22 3.56 10.39
N THR A 68 -6.19 3.14 9.59
CA THR A 68 -6.14 3.30 8.13
C THR A 68 -5.98 4.77 7.75
N ARG A 69 -5.02 5.11 6.87
CA ARG A 69 -4.81 6.48 6.40
C ARG A 69 -4.78 6.52 4.88
N PHE A 70 -5.52 7.47 4.30
CA PHE A 70 -5.48 7.75 2.87
C PHE A 70 -4.45 8.85 2.62
N GLY A 71 -3.43 8.57 1.81
CA GLY A 71 -2.37 9.51 1.45
C GLY A 71 -2.50 9.93 -0.01
N ALA A 72 -3.05 11.11 -0.30
CA ALA A 72 -3.00 11.61 -1.66
C ALA A 72 -1.54 11.81 -2.08
N PHE A 73 -1.06 11.03 -3.05
CA PHE A 73 0.21 11.29 -3.72
C PHE A 73 0.03 12.60 -4.49
N GLN A 74 0.58 13.68 -3.97
CA GLN A 74 0.68 14.93 -4.69
C GLN A 74 1.90 14.76 -5.61
N GLU A 75 1.64 14.60 -6.91
CA GLU A 75 2.72 14.69 -7.89
C GLU A 75 3.37 16.05 -7.67
N ALA A 76 4.66 16.06 -7.30
CA ALA A 76 5.38 17.31 -7.18
C ALA A 76 5.28 17.99 -8.54
N ALA A 77 4.70 19.18 -8.59
CA ALA A 77 4.58 19.94 -9.82
C ALA A 77 5.98 20.00 -10.45
N VAL A 78 6.15 19.30 -11.58
CA VAL A 78 7.32 19.50 -12.41
C VAL A 78 7.22 20.95 -12.84
N ALA A 79 8.03 21.81 -12.21
CA ALA A 79 8.21 23.16 -12.68
C ALA A 79 8.74 23.02 -14.11
N SER A 80 7.85 23.25 -15.08
CA SER A 80 8.24 23.49 -16.45
C SER A 80 9.02 24.80 -16.46
N SER A 81 10.32 24.70 -16.18
CA SER A 81 11.29 25.74 -16.51
C SER A 81 11.33 25.79 -18.04
N GLY A 82 10.48 26.64 -18.61
CA GLY A 82 10.60 27.03 -20.00
C GLY A 82 11.92 27.78 -20.18
N ILE A 83 12.72 27.31 -21.13
CA ILE A 83 13.57 28.10 -22.03
C ILE A 83 13.55 27.38 -23.38
#